data_AF-A0A973CQJ8-F1
#
_entry.id   AF-A0A973CQJ8-F1
#
_cell.length_a   1.000
_cell.length_b   1.000
_cell.length_c   1.000
_cell.angle_alpha   90.00
_cell.angle_beta   90.00
_cell.angle_gamma   90.00
#
_symmetry.space_group_name_H-M   'P 1'
#
loop_
_entity.id
_entity.type
_entity.pdbx_description
1 polymer ?
#
loop_
_entity_poly.entity_id
_entity_poly.type
_entity_poly.pdbx_seq_one_letter_code
_entity_poly.pdbx_strand_id
1 'polypeptide(L)' 'MYSILKKSGTDELHLFPSKKNDENKCIKAKSSICRKALLDDCEKVVYLNNCRDKNDTRELCASYGEPVCAACISALYATY' A
#
# COMPACT_ATOMS: atom_id res chain seq x y z
N MET A 1 0.85 3.08 -9.45
CA MET A 1 1.36 1.89 -8.73
C MET A 1 1.16 2.09 -7.24
N TYR A 2 1.23 1.00 -6.47
CA TYR A 2 1.02 0.99 -5.02
C TYR A 2 2.06 0.11 -4.33
N SER A 3 2.30 0.42 -3.06
CA SER A 3 3.06 -0.39 -2.12
C SER A 3 2.18 -0.71 -0.93
N ILE A 4 2.31 -1.92 -0.38
CA ILE A 4 1.62 -2.30 0.86
C ILE A 4 2.63 -2.26 2.00
N LEU A 5 2.20 -1.70 3.12
CA LEU A 5 3.00 -1.61 4.33
C LEU A 5 2.11 -1.91 5.54
N LYS A 6 2.68 -2.60 6.53
CA LYS A 6 2.03 -2.83 7.81
C LYS A 6 2.24 -1.62 8.72
N LYS A 7 1.18 -1.16 9.36
CA LYS A 7 1.26 -0.08 10.35
C LYS A 7 1.89 -0.61 11.64
N SER A 8 2.94 0.05 12.12
CA SER A 8 3.69 -0.34 13.32
C SER A 8 2.76 -0.47 14.53
N GLY A 9 2.90 -1.56 15.28
CA GLY A 9 2.06 -1.85 16.44
C GLY A 9 0.66 -2.37 16.12
N THR A 10 0.34 -2.61 14.85
CA THR A 10 -0.94 -3.21 14.42
C THR A 10 -0.69 -4.22 13.30
N ASP A 11 -1.59 -5.19 13.12
CA ASP A 11 -1.57 -6.09 11.96
C ASP A 11 -2.27 -5.51 10.71
N GLU A 12 -2.58 -4.21 10.72
CA GLU A 12 -3.27 -3.53 9.62
C GLU A 12 -2.30 -3.17 8.48
N LEU A 13 -2.62 -3.65 7.28
CA LEU A 13 -1.92 -3.36 6.04
C LEU A 13 -2.56 -2.19 5.31
N HIS A 14 -1.75 -1.17 5.00
CA HIS A 14 -2.18 0.01 4.28
C HIS A 14 -1.52 0.11 2.91
N LEU A 15 -2.29 0.60 1.95
CA LEU A 15 -1.84 0.90 0.60
C LEU A 15 -1.26 2.30 0.52
N PHE A 16 -0.06 2.42 0.00
CA PHE A 16 0.65 3.67 -0.25
C PHE A 16 0.79 3.88 -1.76
N PRO A 17 0.40 5.05 -2.30
CA PRO A 17 0.71 5.38 -3.68
C PRO A 17 2.23 5.41 -3.88
N SER A 18 2.70 4.74 -4.92
CA SER A 18 4.13 4.63 -5.21
C SER A 18 4.41 4.92 -6.67
N LYS A 19 5.60 5.45 -6.96
CA LYS A 19 6.11 5.68 -8.31
C LYS A 19 7.57 5.25 -8.40
N LYS A 20 8.03 4.93 -9.60
CA LYS A 20 9.46 4.74 -9.86
C LYS A 20 10.14 6.11 -10.02
N ASN A 21 11.31 6.29 -9.44
CA ASN A 21 12.17 7.44 -9.73
C ASN A 21 13.07 7.14 -10.95
N ASP A 22 13.87 8.11 -11.38
CA ASP A 22 14.82 7.99 -12.50
C ASP A 22 15.87 6.88 -12.31
N GLU A 23 16.13 6.45 -11.07
CA GLU A 23 17.01 5.31 -10.76
C GLU A 23 16.26 3.97 -10.76
N ASN A 24 15.02 3.91 -11.27
CA ASN A 24 14.13 2.74 -11.20
C ASN A 24 13.80 2.26 -9.76
N LYS A 25 14.08 3.06 -8.73
CA LYS A 25 13.73 2.76 -7.34
C LYS A 25 12.27 3.14 -7.07
N CYS A 26 11.60 2.30 -6.30
CA CYS A 26 10.22 2.57 -5.90
C CYS A 26 10.18 3.58 -4.74
N ILE A 27 9.65 4.76 -5.00
CA ILE A 27 9.40 5.79 -3.99
C ILE A 27 7.91 5.79 -3.61
N LYS A 28 7.64 5.79 -2.31
CA LYS A 28 6.30 5.74 -1.72
C LYS A 28 5.88 7.14 -1.27
N ALA A 29 4.59 7.44 -1.32
CA ALA A 29 4.06 8.65 -0.72
C ALA A 29 4.18 8.59 0.81
N LYS A 30 4.23 9.77 1.45
CA LYS A 30 4.28 9.91 2.91
C LYS A 30 3.02 9.41 3.62
N SER A 31 1.91 9.30 2.91
CA SER A 31 0.62 8.89 3.46
C SER A 31 0.00 7.80 2.61
N SER A 32 -0.74 6.91 3.26
CA SER A 32 -1.57 5.90 2.60
C SER A 32 -2.66 6.53 1.74
N ILE A 33 -3.21 5.77 0.79
CA ILE A 33 -4.31 6.21 -0.08
C ILE A 33 -5.58 6.57 0.70
N CYS A 34 -5.79 5.95 1.88
CA CYS A 34 -6.89 6.26 2.77
C CYS A 34 -6.57 7.39 3.77
N ARG A 35 -5.32 7.89 3.78
CA ARG A 35 -4.81 8.93 4.68
C ARG A 35 -4.87 8.59 6.19
N LYS A 36 -5.09 7.32 6.56
CA LYS A 36 -5.16 6.86 7.97
C LYS A 36 -3.85 6.33 8.53
N ALA A 37 -2.86 6.12 7.67
CA ALA A 37 -1.51 5.71 8.03
C ALA A 37 -0.48 6.59 7.33
N LEU A 38 0.56 6.98 8.06
CA LEU A 38 1.75 7.63 7.55
C LEU A 38 2.86 6.61 7.34
N LEU A 39 3.78 6.91 6.43
CA LEU A 39 4.89 6.04 6.08
C LEU A 39 5.84 5.84 7.27
N ASP A 40 6.06 6.87 8.07
CA ASP A 40 6.89 6.84 9.30
C ASP A 40 6.28 5.94 10.39
N ASP A 41 4.95 5.81 10.43
CA ASP A 41 4.22 4.95 11.37
C ASP A 41 4.12 3.50 10.86
N CYS A 42 4.76 3.15 9.75
CA CYS A 42 4.69 1.81 9.17
C CYS A 42 6.03 1.07 9.27
N GLU A 43 5.93 -0.25 9.43
CA GLU A 43 7.10 -1.12 9.42
C GLU A 43 7.71 -1.10 8.02
N LYS A 44 9.00 -0.75 7.94
CA LYS A 44 9.76 -0.73 6.67
C LYS A 44 9.90 -2.12 6.03
N VAL A 45 9.61 -3.17 6.80
CA VAL A 45 9.92 -4.57 6.50
C VAL A 45 8.63 -5.37 6.37
N VAL A 46 7.79 -5.07 5.38
CA VAL A 46 6.75 -6.01 4.96
C VAL A 46 6.77 -6.11 3.43
N TYR A 47 7.58 -7.06 2.97
CA TYR A 47 7.51 -7.86 1.73
C TYR A 47 7.39 -7.14 0.39
N LEU A 48 8.39 -7.35 -0.49
CA LEU A 48 8.37 -7.71 -1.93
C LEU A 48 7.32 -7.11 -2.91
N ASN A 49 6.44 -6.22 -2.46
CA ASN A 49 5.26 -5.72 -3.16
C ASN A 49 5.34 -4.20 -3.29
N ASN A 50 6.48 -3.75 -3.81
CA ASN A 50 6.74 -2.34 -4.05
C ASN A 50 6.43 -2.01 -5.51
N CYS A 51 5.72 -0.89 -5.72
CA CYS A 51 5.40 -0.39 -7.06
C CYS A 51 4.65 -1.41 -7.91
N ARG A 52 3.63 -2.05 -7.34
CA ARG A 52 2.70 -2.90 -8.06
C ARG A 52 1.65 -2.08 -8.79
N ASP A 53 1.20 -2.53 -9.94
CA ASP A 53 0.09 -1.91 -10.64
C ASP A 53 -1.25 -2.16 -9.96
N LYS A 54 -2.28 -1.43 -10.37
CA LYS A 54 -3.59 -1.44 -9.69
C LYS A 54 -4.21 -2.85 -9.68
N ASN A 55 -4.07 -3.61 -10.77
CA ASN A 55 -4.61 -4.97 -10.87
C ASN A 55 -3.85 -5.97 -9.99
N ASP A 56 -2.52 -6.01 -10.08
CA ASP A 56 -1.67 -6.78 -9.16
C ASP A 56 -1.98 -6.48 -7.70
N THR A 57 -2.15 -5.19 -7.38
CA THR A 57 -2.48 -4.75 -6.02
C THR A 57 -3.83 -5.31 -5.56
N ARG A 58 -4.82 -5.37 -6.46
CA ARG A 58 -6.14 -5.95 -6.17
C ARG A 58 -6.08 -7.45 -5.93
N GLU A 59 -5.39 -8.19 -6.78
CA GLU A 59 -5.20 -9.64 -6.64
C GLU A 59 -4.47 -9.98 -5.33
N LEU A 60 -3.48 -9.16 -5.00
CA LEU A 60 -2.70 -9.33 -3.80
C LEU A 60 -3.52 -8.97 -2.54
N CYS A 61 -4.29 -7.88 -2.56
CA CYS A 61 -5.24 -7.59 -1.48
C CYS A 61 -6.25 -8.72 -1.27
N ALA A 62 -6.74 -9.34 -2.35
CA ALA A 62 -7.61 -10.51 -2.25
C ALA A 62 -6.89 -11.73 -1.66
N SER A 63 -5.59 -11.89 -1.94
CA SER A 63 -4.75 -12.97 -1.38
C SER A 63 -4.43 -12.79 0.11
N TYR A 64 -4.21 -11.54 0.56
CA TYR A 64 -3.97 -11.24 1.97
C TYR A 64 -5.25 -11.29 2.84
N GLY A 65 -6.40 -10.90 2.28
CA GLY A 65 -7.69 -10.95 2.97
C GLY A 65 -7.90 -9.83 3.99
N GLU A 66 -8.44 -10.18 5.17
CA GLU A 66 -8.84 -9.26 6.25
C GLU A 66 -7.79 -8.28 6.81
N PRO A 67 -6.46 -8.54 6.84
CA PRO A 67 -5.50 -7.59 7.38
C PRO A 67 -5.38 -6.30 6.54
N VAL A 68 -5.92 -6.25 5.33
CA VAL A 68 -5.85 -5.03 4.50
C VAL A 68 -6.93 -4.02 4.90
N CYS A 69 -6.52 -2.78 5.17
CA CYS A 69 -7.40 -1.69 5.51
C CYS A 69 -8.55 -1.55 4.50
N ALA A 70 -9.79 -1.73 4.95
CA ALA A 70 -10.98 -1.67 4.09
C ALA A 70 -11.08 -0.33 3.34
N ALA A 71 -10.71 0.78 3.98
CA ALA A 71 -10.70 2.10 3.35
C ALA A 71 -9.65 2.19 2.21
N CYS A 72 -8.52 1.51 2.35
CA CYS A 72 -7.53 1.38 1.28
C CYS A 72 -8.11 0.57 0.12
N ILE A 73 -8.79 -0.54 0.39
CA ILE A 73 -9.47 -1.33 -0.65
C ILE A 73 -10.51 -0.48 -1.38
N SER A 74 -11.42 0.20 -0.66
CA SER A 74 -12.44 1.05 -1.28
C SER A 74 -11.83 2.14 -2.16
N ALA A 75 -10.77 2.82 -1.69
CA ALA A 75 -10.06 3.83 -2.48
C ALA A 75 -9.34 3.23 -3.71
N LEU A 76 -8.86 1.98 -3.61
CA LEU A 76 -8.27 1.26 -4.73
C LEU A 76 -9.32 0.86 -5.78
N TYR A 77 -10.54 0.50 -5.38
CA TYR A 77 -11.61 0.13 -6.32
C TYR A 77 -12.37 1.33 -6.87
N ALA A 78 -12.33 2.48 -6.21
CA ALA A 78 -12.87 3.73 -6.74
C ALA A 78 -12.23 4.06 -8.10
N THR A 79 -13.10 4.17 -9.11
CA THR A 79 -12.82 4.74 -10.44
C THR A 79 -13.44 6.13 -10.43
N TYR A 80 -12.62 7.15 -10.14
CA TYR A 80 -12.99 8.53 -10.43
C TYR A 80 -12.96 8.76 -11.93
#